data_AF-A0A7S3ZWY6-F1
#
_entry.id   AF-A0A7S3ZWY6-F1
#
_cell.length_a   1.000
_cell.length_b   1.000
_cell.length_c   1.000
_cell.angle_alpha   90.00
_cell.angle_beta   90.00
_cell.angle_gamma   90.00
#
_symmetry.space_group_name_H-M   'P 1'
#
loop_
_entity.id
_entity.type
_entity.pdbx_description
1 polymer ?
#
loop_
_entity_poly.entity_id
_entity_poly.type
_entity_poly.pdbx_seq_one_letter_code
_entity_poly.pdbx_strand_id
1 'polypeptide(L)'
;AGFAHVSCLAEQAKILFAEAEENNLGLKVKQARWRRWSWCSLCEQQYHGVVKCALGWACWKTYLGRPEMNETRGMAMNLLGRGLFAAEHHADALSVSEAELSWLRRRGASVNDILIVQSNIANTYAYLGRHEHALQLKRDVYSGRLRLNGEKHEDTLLEANNYSTALTRLDRFEEARSLLRKIIPIARRVLGESSDLTIRMRANYAIALYRNDSATLDDLR
;
A
#
# COMPACT_ATOMS: atom_id res chain seq x y z
N ALA A 1 -16.44 12.21 -24.20
CA ALA A 1 -15.03 12.01 -24.61
C ALA A 1 -14.23 11.11 -23.65
N GLY A 2 -14.28 11.31 -22.32
CA GLY A 2 -13.46 10.55 -21.37
C GLY A 2 -13.65 9.02 -21.36
N PHE A 3 -14.89 8.52 -21.42
CA PHE A 3 -15.17 7.08 -21.41
C PHE A 3 -14.61 6.31 -22.62
N ALA A 4 -14.59 6.93 -23.81
CA ALA A 4 -14.00 6.32 -25.01
C ALA A 4 -12.49 6.09 -24.84
N HIS A 5 -11.79 6.99 -24.15
CA HIS A 5 -10.37 6.81 -23.85
C HIS A 5 -10.13 5.75 -22.77
N VAL A 6 -11.00 5.61 -21.76
CA VAL A 6 -10.86 4.56 -20.74
C VAL A 6 -11.04 3.17 -21.34
N SER A 7 -12.04 2.97 -22.22
CA SER A 7 -12.25 1.70 -22.90
C SER A 7 -11.12 1.37 -23.89
N CYS A 8 -10.63 2.36 -24.63
CA CYS A 8 -9.48 2.19 -25.52
C CYS A 8 -8.20 1.82 -24.76
N LEU A 9 -7.98 2.46 -23.61
CA LEU A 9 -6.92 2.07 -22.69
C LEU A 9 -7.15 0.63 -22.24
N ALA A 10 -8.29 0.26 -21.65
CA ALA A 10 -8.52 -1.13 -21.21
C ALA A 10 -8.23 -2.20 -22.29
N GLU A 11 -8.56 -1.94 -23.55
CA GLU A 11 -8.22 -2.82 -24.68
C GLU A 11 -6.72 -2.83 -25.01
N GLN A 12 -6.05 -1.69 -25.00
CA GLN A 12 -4.59 -1.63 -25.11
C GLN A 12 -3.91 -2.43 -23.98
N ALA A 13 -4.54 -2.57 -22.80
CA ALA A 13 -3.98 -3.33 -21.67
C ALA A 13 -3.96 -4.81 -22.02
N LYS A 14 -5.10 -5.30 -22.49
CA LYS A 14 -5.27 -6.66 -22.95
C LYS A 14 -4.24 -7.03 -24.02
N ILE A 15 -4.00 -6.16 -25.00
CA ILE A 15 -2.98 -6.39 -26.04
C ILE A 15 -1.58 -6.47 -25.43
N LEU A 16 -1.18 -5.48 -24.61
CA LEU A 16 0.17 -5.46 -24.04
C LEU A 16 0.46 -6.64 -23.10
N PHE A 17 -0.55 -7.15 -22.40
CA PHE A 17 -0.40 -8.34 -21.56
C PHE A 17 -0.34 -9.63 -22.38
N ALA A 18 -1.20 -9.78 -23.39
CA ALA A 18 -1.14 -10.93 -24.29
C ALA A 18 0.25 -11.02 -24.95
N GLU A 19 0.77 -9.91 -25.47
CA GLU A 19 2.14 -9.84 -25.99
C GLU A 19 3.20 -10.18 -24.93
N ALA A 20 3.03 -9.75 -23.68
CA ALA A 20 4.02 -10.00 -22.64
C ALA A 20 4.05 -11.47 -22.17
N GLU A 21 2.90 -12.15 -22.20
CA GLU A 21 2.78 -13.57 -21.93
C GLU A 21 3.32 -14.41 -23.08
N GLU A 22 2.92 -14.11 -24.32
CA GLU A 22 3.40 -14.80 -25.52
C GLU A 22 4.93 -14.74 -25.64
N ASN A 23 5.54 -13.62 -25.26
CA ASN A 23 6.99 -13.42 -25.35
C ASN A 23 7.75 -13.76 -24.05
N ASN A 24 7.08 -14.35 -23.04
CA ASN A 24 7.66 -14.73 -21.75
C ASN A 24 8.54 -13.62 -21.11
N LEU A 25 8.05 -12.37 -21.16
CA LEU A 25 8.84 -11.20 -20.76
C LEU A 25 9.08 -11.17 -19.24
N GLY A 26 10.31 -10.85 -18.84
CA GLY A 26 10.68 -10.71 -17.43
C GLY A 26 9.93 -9.60 -16.70
N LEU A 27 9.87 -9.69 -15.37
CA LEU A 27 9.11 -8.79 -14.48
C LEU A 27 9.38 -7.30 -14.72
N LYS A 28 10.64 -6.91 -14.99
CA LYS A 28 11.01 -5.52 -15.29
C LYS A 28 10.29 -4.96 -16.52
N VAL A 29 10.15 -5.76 -17.58
CA VAL A 29 9.48 -5.33 -18.82
C VAL A 29 7.98 -5.24 -18.61
N LYS A 30 7.40 -6.19 -17.87
CA LYS A 30 5.99 -6.14 -17.44
C LYS A 30 5.70 -4.89 -16.61
N GLN A 31 6.57 -4.54 -15.65
CA GLN A 31 6.44 -3.33 -14.84
C GLN A 31 6.57 -2.03 -15.65
N ALA A 32 7.53 -1.96 -16.58
CA ALA A 32 7.68 -0.80 -17.47
C ALA A 32 6.44 -0.60 -18.35
N ARG A 33 5.91 -1.69 -18.91
CA ARG A 33 4.65 -1.67 -19.66
C ARG A 33 3.49 -1.25 -18.76
N TRP A 34 3.38 -1.79 -17.54
CA TRP A 34 2.37 -1.40 -16.54
C TRP A 34 2.45 0.09 -16.16
N ARG A 35 3.63 0.69 -16.14
CA ARG A 35 3.79 2.12 -15.83
C ARG A 35 2.98 2.99 -16.80
N ARG A 36 2.91 2.62 -18.08
CA ARG A 36 2.11 3.31 -19.11
C ARG A 36 0.59 3.28 -18.84
N TRP A 37 0.11 2.37 -17.99
CA TRP A 37 -1.31 2.23 -17.58
C TRP A 37 -1.70 3.14 -16.44
N SER A 38 -0.72 3.51 -15.63
CA SER A 38 -0.94 4.35 -14.47
C SER A 38 -0.41 5.76 -14.69
N TRP A 39 0.24 6.07 -15.83
CA TRP A 39 0.85 7.37 -16.13
C TRP A 39 0.38 7.92 -17.48
N CYS A 40 0.21 9.24 -17.56
CA CYS A 40 0.00 9.95 -18.81
C CYS A 40 1.37 10.23 -19.46
N SER A 41 1.55 9.84 -20.73
CA SER A 41 2.80 10.08 -21.45
C SER A 41 2.99 11.53 -21.92
N LEU A 42 1.94 12.35 -21.90
CA LEU A 42 2.00 13.75 -22.33
C LEU A 42 2.45 14.68 -21.21
N CYS A 43 1.92 14.49 -20.01
CA CYS A 43 2.27 15.31 -18.85
C CYS A 43 3.16 14.59 -17.83
N GLU A 44 3.52 13.32 -18.08
CA GLU A 44 4.35 12.48 -17.20
C GLU A 44 3.81 12.34 -15.77
N GLN A 45 2.50 12.47 -15.58
CA GLN A 45 1.85 12.33 -14.27
C GLN A 45 1.11 11.01 -14.12
N GLN A 46 1.05 10.53 -12.88
CA GLN A 46 0.22 9.36 -12.56
C GLN A 46 -1.27 9.72 -12.64
N TYR A 47 -2.07 8.87 -13.28
CA TYR A 47 -3.52 8.96 -13.22
C TYR A 47 -3.98 8.87 -11.75
N HIS A 48 -4.95 9.72 -11.40
CA HIS A 48 -5.49 9.85 -10.06
C HIS A 48 -7.02 10.01 -10.12
N GLY A 49 -7.66 9.94 -8.95
CA GLY A 49 -9.11 10.11 -8.79
C GLY A 49 -9.94 9.22 -9.72
N VAL A 50 -10.93 9.84 -10.37
CA VAL A 50 -11.94 9.16 -11.21
C VAL A 50 -11.31 8.39 -12.38
N VAL A 51 -10.27 8.93 -13.02
CA VAL A 51 -9.62 8.26 -14.16
C VAL A 51 -8.97 6.95 -13.72
N LYS A 52 -8.28 6.96 -12.57
CA LYS A 52 -7.66 5.77 -11.98
C LYS A 52 -8.70 4.71 -11.60
N CYS A 53 -9.83 5.14 -11.03
CA CYS A 53 -10.96 4.27 -10.72
C CYS A 53 -11.51 3.60 -11.98
N ALA A 54 -11.80 4.41 -13.01
CA ALA A 54 -12.39 3.93 -14.25
C ALA A 54 -11.50 2.91 -14.97
N LEU A 55 -10.18 3.13 -14.99
CA LEU A 55 -9.21 2.18 -15.53
C LEU A 55 -9.19 0.87 -14.75
N GLY A 56 -9.10 0.93 -13.41
CA GLY A 56 -9.13 -0.26 -12.57
C GLY A 56 -10.41 -1.08 -12.74
N TRP A 57 -11.57 -0.41 -12.80
CA TRP A 57 -12.86 -1.03 -13.03
C TRP A 57 -12.96 -1.70 -14.41
N ALA A 58 -12.60 -0.98 -15.47
CA ALA A 58 -12.65 -1.51 -16.83
C ALA A 58 -11.76 -2.75 -17.00
N CYS A 59 -10.51 -2.69 -16.52
CA CYS A 59 -9.59 -3.83 -16.56
C CYS A 59 -10.09 -5.01 -15.72
N TRP A 60 -10.58 -4.76 -14.50
CA TRP A 60 -11.15 -5.80 -13.66
C TRP A 60 -12.29 -6.53 -14.37
N LYS A 61 -13.22 -5.77 -14.99
CA LYS A 61 -14.35 -6.34 -15.72
C LYS A 61 -13.90 -7.15 -16.95
N THR A 62 -12.91 -6.67 -17.70
CA THR A 62 -12.36 -7.36 -18.88
C THR A 62 -11.73 -8.70 -18.54
N TYR A 63 -11.06 -8.81 -17.39
CA TYR A 63 -10.38 -10.04 -16.95
C TYR A 63 -11.24 -10.93 -16.05
N LEU A 64 -12.51 -10.59 -15.85
CA LEU A 64 -13.42 -11.39 -15.06
C LEU A 64 -13.64 -12.76 -15.73
N GLY A 65 -13.47 -13.84 -14.98
CA GLY A 65 -13.69 -15.21 -15.46
C GLY A 65 -12.55 -15.82 -16.28
N ARG A 66 -11.38 -15.14 -16.37
CA ARG A 66 -10.19 -15.61 -17.10
C ARG A 66 -9.07 -16.02 -16.14
N PRO A 67 -8.90 -17.32 -15.83
CA PRO A 67 -7.89 -17.78 -14.87
C PRO A 67 -6.44 -17.45 -15.27
N GLU A 68 -6.15 -17.42 -16.56
CA GLU A 68 -4.86 -17.05 -17.12
C GLU A 68 -4.49 -15.60 -16.78
N MET A 69 -5.47 -14.70 -16.74
CA MET A 69 -5.28 -13.27 -16.42
C MET A 69 -5.36 -12.96 -14.93
N ASN A 70 -5.22 -13.97 -14.07
CA ASN A 70 -5.43 -13.81 -12.62
C ASN A 70 -4.49 -12.75 -12.03
N GLU A 71 -3.19 -12.80 -12.30
CA GLU A 71 -2.24 -11.82 -11.76
C GLU A 71 -2.63 -10.38 -12.12
N THR A 72 -2.95 -10.15 -13.40
CA THR A 72 -3.39 -8.86 -13.93
C THR A 72 -4.71 -8.40 -13.31
N ARG A 73 -5.65 -9.33 -13.08
CA ARG A 73 -6.88 -9.06 -12.36
C ARG A 73 -6.60 -8.55 -10.95
N GLY A 74 -5.63 -9.13 -10.25
CA GLY A 74 -5.18 -8.65 -8.94
C GLY A 74 -4.67 -7.22 -8.98
N MET A 75 -3.77 -6.92 -9.91
CA MET A 75 -3.24 -5.57 -10.09
C MET A 75 -4.35 -4.55 -10.43
N ALA A 76 -5.36 -4.94 -11.22
CA ALA A 76 -6.50 -4.10 -11.54
C ALA A 76 -7.38 -3.81 -10.31
N MET A 77 -7.62 -4.81 -9.45
CA MET A 77 -8.34 -4.62 -8.19
C MET A 77 -7.57 -3.68 -7.25
N ASN A 78 -6.25 -3.85 -7.14
CA ASN A 78 -5.39 -2.94 -6.37
C ASN A 78 -5.49 -1.49 -6.88
N LEU A 79 -5.42 -1.33 -8.21
CA LEU A 79 -5.50 -0.02 -8.85
C LEU A 79 -6.86 0.65 -8.59
N LEU A 80 -7.95 -0.11 -8.72
CA LEU A 80 -9.31 0.34 -8.44
C LEU A 80 -9.45 0.76 -6.97
N GLY A 81 -9.04 -0.09 -6.03
CA GLY A 81 -9.11 0.19 -4.60
C GLY A 81 -8.34 1.46 -4.22
N ARG A 82 -7.10 1.62 -4.72
CA ARG A 82 -6.31 2.84 -4.50
C ARG A 82 -6.91 4.08 -5.16
N GLY A 83 -7.54 3.92 -6.33
CA GLY A 83 -8.25 5.00 -7.01
C GLY A 83 -9.44 5.49 -6.19
N LEU A 84 -10.29 4.56 -5.75
CA LEU A 84 -11.47 4.85 -4.93
C LEU A 84 -11.08 5.52 -3.62
N PHE A 85 -10.01 5.03 -3.00
CA PHE A 85 -9.47 5.62 -1.78
C PHE A 85 -9.04 7.08 -1.99
N ALA A 86 -8.33 7.37 -3.08
CA ALA A 86 -7.88 8.73 -3.41
C ALA A 86 -9.02 9.66 -3.82
N ALA A 87 -10.14 9.10 -4.26
CA ALA A 87 -11.37 9.82 -4.55
C ALA A 87 -12.32 9.88 -3.33
N GLU A 88 -11.81 9.58 -2.13
CA GLU A 88 -12.56 9.63 -0.85
C GLU A 88 -13.75 8.65 -0.76
N HIS A 89 -13.87 7.72 -1.71
CA HIS A 89 -14.84 6.62 -1.67
C HIS A 89 -14.30 5.45 -0.82
N HIS A 90 -14.03 5.72 0.46
CA HIS A 90 -13.34 4.78 1.35
C HIS A 90 -14.09 3.46 1.58
N ALA A 91 -15.43 3.48 1.63
CA ALA A 91 -16.23 2.26 1.81
C ALA A 91 -16.14 1.33 0.58
N ASP A 92 -16.17 1.90 -0.62
CA ASP A 92 -16.03 1.14 -1.87
C ASP A 92 -14.60 0.63 -2.04
N ALA A 93 -13.60 1.46 -1.70
CA ALA A 93 -12.20 1.08 -1.69
C ALA A 93 -11.96 -0.12 -0.77
N LEU A 94 -12.54 -0.10 0.44
CA LEU A 94 -12.46 -1.21 1.39
C LEU A 94 -13.04 -2.49 0.79
N SER A 95 -14.24 -2.40 0.22
CA SER A 95 -14.94 -3.54 -0.38
C SER A 95 -14.11 -4.20 -1.49
N VAL A 96 -13.49 -3.39 -2.35
CA VAL A 96 -12.62 -3.89 -3.43
C VAL A 96 -11.36 -4.56 -2.86
N SER A 97 -10.70 -3.95 -1.87
CA SER A 97 -9.48 -4.52 -1.26
C SER A 97 -9.76 -5.78 -0.44
N GLU A 98 -10.90 -5.88 0.24
CA GLU A 98 -11.32 -7.11 0.94
C GLU A 98 -11.63 -8.25 -0.04
N ALA A 99 -12.25 -7.93 -1.19
CA ALA A 99 -12.44 -8.88 -2.27
C ALA A 99 -11.10 -9.34 -2.87
N GLU A 100 -10.15 -8.41 -3.06
CA GLU A 100 -8.79 -8.69 -3.54
C GLU A 100 -8.07 -9.64 -2.57
N LEU A 101 -8.08 -9.34 -1.27
CA LEU A 101 -7.46 -10.15 -0.23
C LEU A 101 -8.06 -11.56 -0.17
N SER A 102 -9.38 -11.66 -0.22
CA SER A 102 -10.08 -12.95 -0.21
C SER A 102 -9.69 -13.82 -1.41
N TRP A 103 -9.55 -13.19 -2.58
CA TRP A 103 -9.13 -13.88 -3.79
C TRP A 103 -7.63 -14.24 -3.79
N LEU A 104 -6.74 -13.37 -3.30
CA LEU A 104 -5.32 -13.67 -3.08
C LEU A 104 -5.12 -14.91 -2.21
N ARG A 105 -5.89 -15.02 -1.11
CA ARG A 105 -5.85 -16.17 -0.19
C ARG A 105 -6.28 -17.47 -0.88
N ARG A 106 -7.40 -17.46 -1.62
CA ARG A 106 -7.91 -18.67 -2.31
C ARG A 106 -6.94 -19.22 -3.34
N ARG A 107 -6.17 -18.35 -3.99
CA ARG A 107 -5.15 -18.70 -5.00
C ARG A 107 -3.80 -19.11 -4.38
N GLY A 108 -3.59 -18.92 -3.08
CA GLY A 108 -2.29 -19.15 -2.46
C GLY A 108 -1.22 -18.17 -2.96
N ALA A 109 -1.59 -16.91 -3.14
CA ALA A 109 -0.64 -15.86 -3.53
C ALA A 109 0.47 -15.66 -2.48
N SER A 110 1.54 -14.98 -2.88
CA SER A 110 2.68 -14.75 -2.00
C SER A 110 2.27 -14.00 -0.73
N VAL A 111 2.97 -14.29 0.38
CA VAL A 111 2.77 -13.57 1.64
C VAL A 111 2.99 -12.06 1.46
N ASN A 112 3.93 -11.67 0.60
CA ASN A 112 4.17 -10.27 0.27
C ASN A 112 2.93 -9.57 -0.30
N ASP A 113 2.27 -10.17 -1.30
CA ASP A 113 1.08 -9.58 -1.93
C ASP A 113 -0.08 -9.45 -0.94
N ILE A 114 -0.25 -10.46 -0.08
CA ILE A 114 -1.24 -10.44 0.99
C ILE A 114 -0.98 -9.27 1.95
N LEU A 115 0.27 -9.08 2.38
CA LEU A 115 0.65 -8.00 3.30
C LEU A 115 0.44 -6.60 2.69
N ILE A 116 0.68 -6.43 1.39
CA ILE A 116 0.42 -5.17 0.69
C ILE A 116 -1.07 -4.81 0.75
N VAL A 117 -1.95 -5.77 0.43
CA VAL A 117 -3.39 -5.52 0.44
C VAL A 117 -3.91 -5.30 1.86
N GLN A 118 -3.40 -6.04 2.84
CA GLN A 118 -3.74 -5.82 4.26
C GLN A 118 -3.33 -4.42 4.75
N SER A 119 -2.16 -3.91 4.33
CA SER A 119 -1.75 -2.53 4.65
C SER A 119 -2.72 -1.48 4.08
N ASN A 120 -3.18 -1.67 2.84
CA ASN A 120 -4.19 -0.80 2.21
C ASN A 120 -5.54 -0.86 2.92
N ILE A 121 -6.01 -2.06 3.30
CA ILE A 121 -7.23 -2.24 4.09
C ILE A 121 -7.11 -1.52 5.43
N ALA A 122 -5.96 -1.65 6.12
CA ALA A 122 -5.75 -1.02 7.42
C ALA A 122 -5.76 0.50 7.32
N ASN A 123 -5.16 1.07 6.27
CA ASN A 123 -5.28 2.50 5.98
C ASN A 123 -6.73 2.90 5.76
N THR A 124 -7.48 2.13 4.97
CA THR A 124 -8.89 2.42 4.68
C THR A 124 -9.76 2.37 5.95
N TYR A 125 -9.54 1.41 6.85
CA TYR A 125 -10.20 1.38 8.15
C TYR A 125 -9.92 2.65 8.96
N ALA A 126 -8.68 3.16 8.95
CA ALA A 126 -8.34 4.38 9.68
C ALA A 126 -9.07 5.62 9.12
N TYR A 127 -9.28 5.72 7.81
CA TYR A 127 -10.04 6.81 7.19
C TYR A 127 -11.55 6.70 7.44
N LEU A 128 -12.06 5.48 7.60
CA LEU A 128 -13.44 5.21 8.00
C LEU A 128 -13.69 5.37 9.52
N GLY A 129 -12.72 5.86 10.29
CA GLY A 129 -12.83 6.01 11.75
C GLY A 129 -12.75 4.69 12.54
N ARG A 130 -12.50 3.55 11.88
CA ARG A 130 -12.40 2.22 12.51
C ARG A 130 -10.98 1.98 13.03
N HIS A 131 -10.54 2.82 13.95
CA HIS A 131 -9.13 2.90 14.38
C HIS A 131 -8.60 1.62 15.03
N GLU A 132 -9.41 0.91 15.83
CA GLU A 132 -8.98 -0.37 16.44
C GLU A 132 -8.74 -1.48 15.41
N HIS A 133 -9.60 -1.58 14.39
CA HIS A 133 -9.41 -2.54 13.30
C HIS A 133 -8.15 -2.20 12.49
N ALA A 134 -7.92 -0.90 12.23
CA ALA A 134 -6.71 -0.44 11.58
C ALA A 134 -5.44 -0.77 12.39
N LEU A 135 -5.49 -0.60 13.71
CA LEU A 135 -4.38 -0.90 14.60
C LEU A 135 -4.02 -2.39 14.59
N GLN A 136 -5.02 -3.26 14.78
CA GLN A 136 -4.81 -4.71 14.78
C GLN A 136 -4.21 -5.17 13.46
N LEU A 137 -4.75 -4.70 12.33
CA LEU A 137 -4.25 -5.10 11.03
C LEU A 137 -2.83 -4.55 10.75
N LYS A 138 -2.50 -3.33 11.17
CA LYS A 138 -1.14 -2.78 11.08
C LYS A 138 -0.13 -3.55 11.92
N ARG A 139 -0.52 -4.00 13.12
CA ARG A 139 0.31 -4.89 13.96
C ARG A 139 0.61 -6.20 13.25
N ASP A 140 -0.40 -6.81 12.64
CA ASP A 140 -0.27 -8.09 11.94
C ASP A 140 0.60 -7.95 10.69
N VAL A 141 0.40 -6.86 9.93
CA VAL A 141 1.22 -6.54 8.76
C VAL A 141 2.69 -6.31 9.14
N TYR A 142 2.95 -5.50 10.17
CA TYR A 142 4.31 -5.27 10.67
C TYR A 142 4.98 -6.58 11.11
N SER A 143 4.26 -7.41 11.86
CA SER A 143 4.76 -8.72 12.31
C SER A 143 5.04 -9.67 11.14
N GLY A 144 4.19 -9.64 10.10
CA GLY A 144 4.40 -10.39 8.86
C GLY A 144 5.64 -9.92 8.09
N ARG A 145 5.81 -8.61 7.93
CA ARG A 145 6.99 -8.01 7.28
C ARG A 145 8.28 -8.29 8.03
N LEU A 146 8.23 -8.23 9.36
CA LEU A 146 9.36 -8.56 10.21
C LEU A 146 9.82 -10.00 10.00
N ARG A 147 8.90 -10.96 9.89
CA ARG A 147 9.24 -12.37 9.60
C ARG A 147 9.71 -12.60 8.17
N LEU A 148 9.10 -11.92 7.20
CA LEU A 148 9.39 -12.13 5.77
C LEU A 148 10.72 -11.48 5.35
N ASN A 149 10.96 -10.23 5.76
CA ASN A 149 12.06 -9.40 5.25
C ASN A 149 13.09 -9.02 6.33
N GLY A 150 12.79 -9.25 7.61
CA GLY A 150 13.63 -8.80 8.73
C GLY A 150 13.48 -7.31 9.06
N GLU A 151 14.10 -6.88 10.16
CA GLU A 151 13.95 -5.52 10.72
C GLU A 151 14.70 -4.42 9.93
N LYS A 152 15.67 -4.80 9.09
CA LYS A 152 16.48 -3.86 8.30
C LYS A 152 15.89 -3.54 6.94
N HIS A 153 14.79 -4.17 6.54
CA HIS A 153 14.16 -3.93 5.24
C HIS A 153 13.30 -2.67 5.28
N GLU A 154 13.35 -1.86 4.22
CA GLU A 154 12.61 -0.60 4.11
C GLU A 154 11.09 -0.79 4.32
N ASP A 155 10.47 -1.77 3.66
CA ASP A 155 9.05 -2.11 3.91
C ASP A 155 8.74 -2.42 5.39
N THR A 156 9.63 -3.11 6.11
CA THR A 156 9.41 -3.41 7.54
C THR A 156 9.47 -2.14 8.37
N LEU A 157 10.40 -1.23 8.05
CA LEU A 157 10.50 0.08 8.68
C LEU A 157 9.25 0.91 8.38
N LEU A 158 8.77 0.93 7.13
CA LEU A 158 7.55 1.62 6.75
C LEU A 158 6.35 1.13 7.57
N GLU A 159 6.19 -0.18 7.71
CA GLU A 159 5.09 -0.76 8.47
C GLU A 159 5.23 -0.56 9.99
N ALA A 160 6.46 -0.47 10.52
CA ALA A 160 6.69 -0.06 11.90
C ALA A 160 6.21 1.37 12.16
N ASN A 161 6.49 2.30 11.24
CA ASN A 161 6.00 3.67 11.34
C ASN A 161 4.47 3.75 11.22
N ASN A 162 3.89 2.96 10.31
CA ASN A 162 2.44 2.88 10.17
C ASN A 162 1.78 2.37 11.46
N TYR A 163 2.35 1.33 12.07
CA TYR A 163 1.86 0.77 13.33
C TYR A 163 2.01 1.77 14.49
N SER A 164 3.14 2.46 14.62
CA SER A 164 3.33 3.49 15.65
C SER A 164 2.37 4.68 15.50
N THR A 165 2.08 5.08 14.27
CA THR A 165 1.08 6.11 13.97
C THR A 165 -0.31 5.70 14.46
N ALA A 166 -0.70 4.44 14.23
CA ALA A 166 -1.99 3.91 14.69
C ALA A 166 -2.06 3.83 16.22
N LEU A 167 -0.97 3.42 16.90
CA LEU A 167 -0.88 3.43 18.36
C LEU A 167 -1.06 4.85 18.92
N THR A 168 -0.39 5.83 18.32
CA THR A 168 -0.44 7.24 18.74
C THR A 168 -1.85 7.83 18.56
N ARG A 169 -2.56 7.47 17.48
CA ARG A 169 -3.96 7.91 17.25
C ARG A 169 -4.96 7.35 18.27
N LEU A 170 -4.62 6.26 18.96
CA LEU A 170 -5.43 5.63 19.99
C LEU A 170 -4.88 5.89 21.40
N ASP A 171 -4.04 6.91 21.56
CA ASP A 171 -3.40 7.29 22.82
C ASP A 171 -2.55 6.18 23.48
N ARG A 172 -2.13 5.16 22.71
CA ARG A 172 -1.25 4.05 23.16
C ARG A 172 0.22 4.45 23.09
N PHE A 173 0.57 5.55 23.76
CA PHE A 173 1.87 6.21 23.62
C PHE A 173 3.06 5.37 24.11
N GLU A 174 2.89 4.57 25.17
CA GLU A 174 3.96 3.70 25.68
C GLU A 174 4.39 2.66 24.65
N GLU A 175 3.42 2.04 23.98
CA GLU A 175 3.71 1.04 22.94
C GLU A 175 4.34 1.68 21.70
N ALA A 176 3.86 2.87 21.30
CA ALA A 176 4.45 3.62 20.21
C ALA A 176 5.92 3.98 20.52
N ARG A 177 6.20 4.44 21.74
CA ARG A 177 7.57 4.76 22.19
C ARG A 177 8.47 3.53 22.21
N SER A 178 8.00 2.44 22.81
CA SER A 178 8.76 1.18 22.87
C SER A 178 9.17 0.70 21.46
N LEU A 179 8.22 0.72 20.52
CA LEU A 179 8.47 0.36 19.13
C LEU A 179 9.46 1.31 18.45
N LEU A 180 9.23 2.62 18.52
CA LEU A 180 10.03 3.62 17.82
C LEU A 180 11.46 3.73 18.37
N ARG A 181 11.64 3.61 19.69
CA ARG A 181 12.97 3.57 20.33
C ARG A 181 13.83 2.42 19.80
N LYS A 182 13.22 1.28 19.46
CA LYS A 182 13.92 0.15 18.84
C LYS A 182 14.22 0.38 17.36
N ILE A 183 13.27 0.95 16.61
CA ILE A 183 13.31 0.99 15.15
C ILE A 183 14.08 2.20 14.58
N ILE A 184 14.03 3.37 15.23
CA ILE A 184 14.70 4.59 14.74
C ILE A 184 16.21 4.38 14.54
N PRO A 185 16.99 3.78 15.47
CA PRO A 185 18.41 3.51 15.23
C PRO A 185 18.69 2.63 14.01
N ILE A 186 17.78 1.71 13.68
CA ILE A 186 17.88 0.84 12.51
C ILE A 186 17.58 1.67 11.25
N ALA A 187 16.51 2.45 11.25
CA ALA A 187 16.15 3.35 10.15
C ALA A 187 17.28 4.34 9.82
N ARG A 188 17.92 4.94 10.83
CA ARG A 188 19.08 5.83 10.66
C ARG A 188 20.24 5.15 9.93
N ARG A 189 20.53 3.88 10.24
CA ARG A 189 21.63 3.12 9.60
C ARG A 189 21.28 2.65 8.18
N VAL A 190 20.04 2.27 7.94
CA VAL A 190 19.60 1.68 6.66
C VAL A 190 19.22 2.76 5.66
N LEU A 191 18.43 3.74 6.07
CA LEU A 191 17.85 4.77 5.20
C LEU A 191 18.59 6.11 5.29
N GLY A 192 19.37 6.32 6.34
CA GLY A 192 20.00 7.60 6.66
C GLY A 192 19.13 8.50 7.56
N GLU A 193 19.79 9.45 8.21
CA GLU A 193 19.15 10.42 9.13
C GLU A 193 18.14 11.32 8.41
N SER A 194 18.48 11.77 7.20
CA SER A 194 17.69 12.72 6.41
C SER A 194 16.61 12.08 5.54
N SER A 195 16.42 10.76 5.64
CA SER A 195 15.33 10.09 4.93
C SER A 195 13.98 10.54 5.49
N ASP A 196 13.02 10.83 4.59
CA ASP A 196 11.65 11.20 4.95
C ASP A 196 11.02 10.20 5.94
N LEU A 197 11.25 8.90 5.75
CA LEU A 197 10.71 7.89 6.64
C LEU A 197 11.35 7.95 8.04
N THR A 198 12.66 8.16 8.15
CA THR A 198 13.36 8.34 9.43
C THR A 198 12.84 9.59 10.16
N ILE A 199 12.65 10.70 9.44
CA ILE A 199 12.12 11.95 10.00
C ILE A 199 10.69 11.74 10.52
N ARG A 200 9.82 11.08 9.75
CA ARG A 200 8.44 10.77 10.18
C ARG A 200 8.41 9.89 11.44
N MET A 201 9.30 8.91 11.55
CA MET A 201 9.41 8.08 12.75
C MET A 201 9.79 8.91 13.98
N ARG A 202 10.77 9.81 13.85
CA ARG A 202 11.20 10.70 14.95
C ARG A 202 10.10 11.67 15.35
N ALA A 203 9.35 12.22 14.38
CA ALA A 203 8.19 13.06 14.66
C ALA A 203 7.11 12.30 15.45
N ASN A 204 6.79 11.07 15.03
CA ASN A 204 5.86 10.20 15.77
C ASN A 204 6.37 9.87 17.18
N TYR A 205 7.68 9.71 17.34
CA TYR A 205 8.28 9.45 18.65
C TYR A 205 8.18 10.67 19.56
N ALA A 206 8.41 11.88 19.03
CA ALA A 206 8.22 13.14 19.75
C ALA A 206 6.77 13.34 20.19
N ILE A 207 5.79 13.04 19.33
CA ILE A 207 4.36 13.08 19.70
C ILE A 207 4.08 12.11 20.85
N ALA A 208 4.64 10.90 20.80
CA ALA A 208 4.44 9.91 21.84
C ALA A 208 5.17 10.24 23.16
N LEU A 209 6.21 11.08 23.12
CA LEU A 209 6.91 11.61 24.29
C LEU A 209 6.23 12.86 24.88
N TYR A 210 5.57 13.68 24.06
CA TYR A 210 4.95 14.94 24.52
C TYR A 210 3.93 14.76 25.65
N ARG A 211 3.29 13.58 25.74
CA ARG A 211 2.37 13.24 26.83
C ARG A 211 3.01 12.47 27.99
N ASN A 212 4.33 12.42 28.06
CA ASN A 212 5.07 11.85 29.19
C ASN A 212 5.76 12.97 29.97
N ASP A 213 5.31 13.20 31.20
CA ASP A 213 5.85 14.24 32.09
C ASP A 213 7.33 14.01 32.45
N SER A 214 7.87 12.80 32.23
CA SER A 214 9.27 12.45 32.47
C SER A 214 10.16 12.49 31.23
N ALA A 215 9.63 12.81 30.05
CA ALA A 215 10.40 12.81 28.81
C ALA A 215 11.30 14.03 28.69
N THR A 216 12.51 13.83 28.16
CA THR A 216 13.51 14.88 27.94
C THR A 216 13.85 15.01 26.47
N LEU A 217 14.42 16.15 26.07
CA LEU A 217 14.91 16.33 24.69
C LEU A 217 16.04 15.36 24.33
N ASP A 218 16.73 14.80 25.32
CA ASP A 218 17.75 13.76 25.10
C ASP A 218 17.17 12.47 24.57
N ASP A 219 15.88 12.20 24.84
CA ASP A 219 15.20 11.04 24.27
C ASP A 219 15.09 11.15 22.73
N LEU A 220 15.13 12.35 22.15
CA LEU A 220 15.00 12.60 20.70
C LEU A 220 16.32 12.57 19.91
N ARG A 221 17.46 12.39 20.59
CA ARG A 221 18.81 12.38 20.01
C ARG A 221 19.20 10.99 19.48
#